data_AF-A0AAV3XMY5-F1
#
_entry.id   AF-A0AAV3XMY5-F1
#
_cell.length_a   1.000
_cell.length_b   1.000
_cell.length_c   1.000
_cell.angle_alpha   90.00
_cell.angle_beta   90.00
_cell.angle_gamma   90.00
#
_symmetry.space_group_name_H-M   'P 1'
#
loop_
_entity.id
_entity.type
_entity.pdbx_description
1 polymer ?
#
loop_
_entity_poly.entity_id
_entity_poly.type
_entity_poly.pdbx_seq_one_letter_code
_entity_poly.pdbx_strand_id
1 'polypeptide(L)'
;MSLQQLKEQACQLSVSDRLTLVGAIIQSLQDTPQTEDWQYLVARPHPWRKQLYIKGRKLLASTVWQDARTNQMSPEQAAENWDLPVSAIYEAIHYCESHQELLKLEAEEERYRLEEKGASIESTNAA
;
A
#
# COMPACT_ATOMS: atom_id res chain seq x y z
N MET A 1 0.21 -27.31 14.27
CA MET A 1 0.30 -27.19 12.79
C MET A 1 1.65 -26.59 12.44
N SER A 2 2.29 -27.03 11.35
CA SER A 2 3.55 -26.48 10.88
C SER A 2 3.33 -25.25 9.97
N LEU A 3 4.35 -24.40 9.83
CA LEU A 3 4.32 -23.26 8.89
C LEU A 3 4.09 -23.70 7.44
N GLN A 4 4.59 -24.89 7.06
CA GLN A 4 4.39 -25.43 5.71
C GLN A 4 2.92 -25.81 5.48
N GLN A 5 2.29 -26.47 6.45
CA GLN A 5 0.86 -26.82 6.38
C GLN A 5 -0.01 -25.57 6.27
N LEU A 6 0.31 -24.52 7.04
CA LEU A 6 -0.40 -23.24 6.97
C LEU A 6 -0.30 -22.59 5.58
N LYS A 7 0.89 -22.60 4.97
CA LYS A 7 1.09 -22.09 3.60
C LYS A 7 0.27 -22.88 2.59
N GLU A 8 0.30 -24.20 2.69
CA GLU A 8 -0.44 -25.08 1.78
C GLU A 8 -1.96 -24.88 1.89
N GLN A 9 -2.47 -24.72 3.12
CA GLN A 9 -3.88 -24.39 3.36
C GLN A 9 -4.24 -23.02 2.79
N ALA A 10 -3.40 -21.99 2.99
CA ALA A 10 -3.63 -20.66 2.43
C ALA A 10 -3.69 -20.67 0.89
N CYS A 11 -2.87 -21.50 0.24
CA CYS A 11 -2.90 -21.68 -1.21
C CYS A 11 -4.19 -22.34 -1.72
N GLN A 12 -4.93 -23.07 -0.89
CA GLN A 12 -6.19 -23.72 -1.28
C GLN A 12 -7.44 -22.84 -1.06
N LEU A 13 -7.28 -21.68 -0.42
CA LEU A 13 -8.38 -20.76 -0.13
C LEU A 13 -8.97 -20.14 -1.41
N SER A 14 -10.29 -19.91 -1.39
CA SER A 14 -10.96 -19.12 -2.42
C SER A 14 -10.45 -17.67 -2.43
N VAL A 15 -10.66 -16.94 -3.53
CA VAL A 15 -10.29 -15.52 -3.62
C VAL A 15 -10.95 -14.70 -2.49
N SER A 16 -12.21 -15.02 -2.17
CA SER A 16 -12.96 -14.34 -1.10
C SER A 16 -12.39 -14.61 0.30
N ASP A 17 -11.97 -15.85 0.57
CA ASP A 17 -11.33 -16.21 1.83
C ASP A 17 -9.95 -15.56 1.95
N ARG A 18 -9.18 -15.50 0.85
CA ARG A 18 -7.90 -14.78 0.81
C ARG A 18 -8.07 -13.30 1.04
N LEU A 19 -9.08 -12.68 0.43
CA LEU A 19 -9.43 -11.28 0.66
C LEU A 19 -9.73 -11.02 2.14
N THR A 20 -10.55 -11.88 2.75
CA THR A 20 -10.90 -11.80 4.17
C THR A 20 -9.66 -11.92 5.05
N LEU A 21 -8.77 -12.87 4.75
CA LEU A 21 -7.53 -13.08 5.48
C LEU A 21 -6.60 -11.87 5.38
N VAL A 22 -6.36 -11.33 4.17
CA VAL A 22 -5.50 -10.16 3.98
C VAL A 22 -6.06 -8.94 4.68
N GLY A 23 -7.37 -8.68 4.56
CA GLY A 23 -8.01 -7.57 5.28
C GLY A 23 -7.86 -7.68 6.80
N ALA A 24 -7.95 -8.88 7.36
CA ALA A 24 -7.73 -9.12 8.79
C ALA A 24 -6.26 -8.87 9.21
N ILE A 25 -5.29 -9.28 8.39
CA ILE A 25 -3.86 -9.03 8.65
C ILE A 25 -3.59 -7.52 8.62
N ILE A 26 -4.07 -6.82 7.59
CA ILE A 26 -3.92 -5.35 7.47
C ILE A 26 -4.49 -4.67 8.71
N GLN A 27 -5.68 -5.07 9.18
CA GLN A 27 -6.27 -4.50 10.37
C GLN A 27 -5.40 -4.72 11.62
N SER A 28 -4.80 -5.90 11.78
CA SER A 28 -3.91 -6.19 12.91
C SER A 28 -2.61 -5.39 12.92
N LEU A 29 -2.08 -5.03 11.75
CA LEU A 29 -0.88 -4.20 11.64
C LEU A 29 -1.14 -2.76 12.13
N GLN A 30 -2.37 -2.27 11.96
CA GLN A 30 -2.77 -0.93 12.38
C GLN A 30 -2.94 -0.75 13.89
N ASP A 31 -3.15 -1.85 14.63
CA ASP A 31 -3.35 -1.80 16.08
C ASP A 31 -2.03 -1.52 16.83
N THR A 32 -0.92 -1.39 16.10
CA THR A 32 0.34 -0.85 16.62
C THR A 32 0.23 0.68 16.67
N PRO A 33 0.17 1.33 17.84
CA PRO A 33 0.01 2.77 17.93
C PRO A 33 1.29 3.48 17.41
N GLN A 34 1.31 3.80 16.12
CA GLN A 34 2.29 4.72 15.55
C GLN A 34 1.73 6.14 15.76
N THR A 35 2.04 6.74 16.91
CA THR A 35 1.88 8.19 17.11
C THR A 35 2.97 8.90 16.30
N GLU A 36 2.84 8.88 14.99
CA GLU A 36 3.65 9.70 14.09
C GLU A 36 2.82 10.93 13.72
N ASP A 37 3.25 12.09 14.24
CA ASP A 37 2.66 13.41 13.97
C ASP A 37 3.01 13.86 12.54
N TRP A 38 2.43 13.17 11.55
CA TRP A 38 2.66 13.49 10.15
C TRP A 38 2.20 14.91 9.81
N GLN A 39 3.08 15.73 9.25
CA GLN A 39 2.80 17.11 8.91
C GLN A 39 2.04 17.24 7.58
N TYR A 40 2.38 16.42 6.60
CA TYR A 40 1.83 16.42 5.23
C TYR A 40 1.04 15.17 4.89
N LEU A 41 1.07 14.12 5.72
CA LEU A 41 0.28 12.90 5.54
C LEU A 41 -0.95 12.83 6.44
N VAL A 42 -2.02 12.21 5.98
CA VAL A 42 -3.28 12.06 6.74
C VAL A 42 -4.01 10.78 6.38
N ALA A 43 -4.56 10.12 7.39
CA ALA A 43 -5.49 9.01 7.20
C ALA A 43 -6.82 9.54 6.67
N ARG A 44 -7.43 8.82 5.73
CA ARG A 44 -8.76 9.16 5.22
C ARG A 44 -9.69 7.96 5.38
N PRO A 45 -10.99 8.18 5.65
CA PRO A 45 -11.96 7.09 5.60
C PRO A 45 -11.97 6.46 4.21
N HIS A 46 -11.70 5.16 4.16
CA HIS A 46 -11.79 4.36 2.94
C HIS A 46 -12.30 2.96 3.32
N PRO A 47 -13.10 2.28 2.47
CA PRO A 47 -13.75 1.03 2.85
C PRO A 47 -12.80 -0.12 3.24
N TRP A 48 -11.52 -0.02 2.86
CA TRP A 48 -10.52 -1.06 3.13
C TRP A 48 -9.10 -0.52 3.23
N ARG A 49 -8.66 0.27 2.23
CA ARG A 49 -7.36 0.95 2.21
C ARG A 49 -7.10 1.78 3.47
N LYS A 50 -5.90 1.66 3.99
CA LYS A 50 -5.39 2.29 5.21
C LYS A 50 -4.20 3.21 4.97
N GLN A 51 -3.60 3.17 3.78
CA GLN A 51 -2.54 4.08 3.37
C GLN A 51 -2.85 5.56 3.64
N LEU A 52 -1.80 6.31 4.00
CA LEU A 52 -1.89 7.74 4.18
C LEU A 52 -1.91 8.50 2.85
N TYR A 53 -2.66 9.59 2.85
CA TYR A 53 -2.80 10.52 1.73
C TYR A 53 -2.02 11.80 2.01
N ILE A 54 -1.58 12.47 0.95
CA ILE A 54 -1.12 13.85 1.04
C ILE A 54 -2.27 14.75 1.51
N LYS A 55 -2.05 15.55 2.56
CA LYS A 55 -3.03 16.49 3.11
C LYS A 55 -3.50 17.46 2.02
N GLY A 56 -4.80 17.70 1.99
CA GLY A 56 -5.42 18.56 0.97
C GLY A 56 -5.52 17.95 -0.43
N ARG A 57 -4.97 16.75 -0.69
CA ARG A 57 -5.01 16.11 -2.01
C ARG A 57 -5.63 14.71 -1.95
N LYS A 58 -6.22 14.25 -3.06
CA LYS A 58 -6.66 12.85 -3.26
C LYS A 58 -5.51 12.02 -3.85
N LEU A 59 -4.35 12.09 -3.21
CA LEU A 59 -3.09 11.51 -3.67
C LEU A 59 -2.49 10.67 -2.55
N LEU A 60 -2.15 9.40 -2.81
CA LEU A 60 -1.51 8.52 -1.85
C LEU A 60 -0.02 8.85 -1.74
N ALA A 61 0.55 8.69 -0.54
CA ALA A 61 2.00 8.82 -0.35
C ALA A 61 2.78 7.79 -1.19
N SER A 62 2.25 6.57 -1.32
CA SER A 62 2.85 5.49 -2.11
C SER A 62 2.91 5.81 -3.60
N THR A 63 1.91 6.50 -4.16
CA THR A 63 1.90 6.90 -5.57
C THR A 63 3.06 7.85 -5.85
N VAL A 64 3.28 8.84 -4.98
CA VAL A 64 4.41 9.78 -5.10
C VAL A 64 5.73 9.04 -5.02
N TRP A 65 5.89 8.16 -4.03
CA TRP A 65 7.11 7.39 -3.82
C TRP A 65 7.43 6.43 -4.97
N GLN A 66 6.42 5.68 -5.45
CA GLN A 66 6.57 4.74 -6.56
C GLN A 66 6.89 5.44 -7.87
N ASP A 67 6.25 6.58 -8.14
CA ASP A 67 6.50 7.39 -9.33
C ASP A 67 7.92 7.98 -9.31
N ALA A 68 8.34 8.57 -8.19
CA ALA A 68 9.69 9.08 -8.02
C ALA A 68 10.74 7.97 -8.22
N ARG A 69 10.51 6.78 -7.66
CA ARG A 69 11.41 5.62 -7.80
C ARG A 69 11.45 5.09 -9.23
N THR A 70 10.29 4.94 -9.88
CA THR A 70 10.18 4.43 -11.26
C THR A 70 10.90 5.35 -12.24
N ASN A 71 10.74 6.66 -12.06
CA ASN A 71 11.35 7.67 -12.92
C ASN A 71 12.73 8.15 -12.44
N GLN A 72 13.27 7.54 -11.37
CA GLN A 72 14.59 7.88 -10.80
C GLN A 72 14.74 9.38 -10.44
N MET A 73 13.66 10.00 -9.98
CA MET A 73 13.63 11.41 -9.59
C MET A 73 14.37 11.62 -8.26
N SER A 74 15.11 12.73 -8.15
CA SER A 74 15.51 13.26 -6.84
C SER A 74 14.30 13.78 -6.06
N PRO A 75 14.41 13.98 -4.73
CA PRO A 75 13.34 14.58 -3.94
C PRO A 75 12.89 15.96 -4.47
N GLU A 76 13.82 16.78 -4.96
CA GLU A 76 13.54 18.10 -5.54
C GLU A 76 12.80 17.99 -6.87
N GLN A 77 13.20 17.06 -7.73
CA GLN A 77 12.51 16.81 -9.00
C GLN A 77 11.10 16.26 -8.78
N ALA A 78 10.93 15.36 -7.80
CA ALA A 78 9.61 14.86 -7.43
C ALA A 78 8.74 15.97 -6.82
N ALA A 79 9.31 16.88 -6.04
CA ALA A 79 8.62 18.04 -5.49
C ALA A 79 8.10 18.96 -6.60
N GLU A 80 8.91 19.24 -7.61
CA GLU A 80 8.51 20.01 -8.79
C GLU A 80 7.44 19.27 -9.61
N ASN A 81 7.67 17.98 -9.92
CA ASN A 81 6.77 17.17 -10.73
C ASN A 81 5.37 17.03 -10.11
N TRP A 82 5.31 16.80 -8.80
CA TRP A 82 4.05 16.63 -8.07
C TRP A 82 3.47 17.93 -7.55
N ASP A 83 4.15 19.08 -7.75
CA ASP A 83 3.80 20.37 -7.15
C ASP A 83 3.59 20.23 -5.63
N LEU A 84 4.60 19.73 -4.93
CA LEU A 84 4.59 19.48 -3.48
C LEU A 84 5.80 20.14 -2.81
N PRO A 85 5.70 20.55 -1.53
CA PRO A 85 6.87 20.90 -0.76
C PRO A 85 7.85 19.71 -0.70
N VAL A 86 9.16 19.97 -0.82
CA VAL A 86 10.17 18.91 -0.72
C VAL A 86 10.09 18.13 0.60
N SER A 87 9.70 18.80 1.69
CA SER A 87 9.45 18.14 2.98
C SER A 87 8.31 17.12 2.93
N ALA A 88 7.27 17.35 2.12
CA ALA A 88 6.20 16.39 1.91
C ALA A 88 6.68 15.17 1.12
N ILE A 89 7.63 15.35 0.19
CA ILE A 89 8.27 14.25 -0.54
C ILE A 89 9.09 13.38 0.42
N TYR A 90 9.94 13.99 1.27
CA TYR A 90 10.70 13.25 2.26
C TYR A 90 9.79 12.50 3.26
N GLU A 91 8.72 13.14 3.70
CA GLU A 91 7.76 12.48 4.59
C GLU A 91 7.05 11.31 3.91
N ALA A 92 6.67 11.45 2.64
CA ALA A 92 6.11 10.34 1.85
C ALA A 92 7.10 9.18 1.67
N ILE A 93 8.38 9.48 1.41
CA ILE A 93 9.45 8.47 1.34
C ILE A 93 9.58 7.75 2.69
N HIS A 94 9.74 8.50 3.78
CA HIS A 94 9.89 7.94 5.13
C HIS A 94 8.72 7.03 5.51
N TYR A 95 7.49 7.50 5.26
CA TYR A 95 6.28 6.70 5.45
C TYR A 95 6.31 5.40 4.63
N CYS A 96 6.63 5.47 3.34
CA CYS A 96 6.60 4.29 2.48
C CYS A 96 7.69 3.27 2.83
N GLU A 97 8.86 3.74 3.25
CA GLU A 97 9.96 2.88 3.69
C GLU A 97 9.66 2.17 5.02
N SER A 98 9.03 2.88 5.96
CA SER A 98 8.62 2.31 7.26
C SER A 98 7.38 1.41 7.17
N HIS A 99 6.54 1.57 6.14
CA HIS A 99 5.25 0.87 6.01
C HIS A 99 5.19 -0.10 4.80
N GLN A 100 6.33 -0.62 4.33
CA GLN A 100 6.37 -1.48 3.13
C GLN A 100 5.49 -2.74 3.22
N GLU A 101 5.33 -3.33 4.40
CA GLU A 101 4.47 -4.52 4.58
C GLU A 101 2.99 -4.18 4.36
N LEU A 102 2.53 -3.06 4.91
CA LEU A 102 1.18 -2.54 4.66
C LEU A 102 0.96 -2.29 3.16
N LEU A 103 1.90 -1.63 2.49
CA LEU A 103 1.79 -1.33 1.06
C LEU A 103 1.67 -2.59 0.21
N LYS A 104 2.42 -3.64 0.55
CA LYS A 104 2.37 -4.94 -0.16
C LYS A 104 1.03 -5.64 0.06
N LEU A 105 0.58 -5.74 1.31
CA LEU A 105 -0.68 -6.39 1.64
C LEU A 105 -1.88 -5.68 1.01
N GLU A 106 -1.89 -4.35 1.01
CA GLU A 106 -2.97 -3.60 0.34
C GLU A 106 -2.97 -3.77 -1.18
N ALA A 107 -1.80 -3.92 -1.81
CA ALA A 107 -1.71 -4.24 -3.23
C ALA A 107 -2.28 -5.66 -3.52
N GLU A 108 -2.03 -6.62 -2.63
CA GLU A 108 -2.65 -7.95 -2.72
C GLU A 108 -4.16 -7.89 -2.50
N GLU A 109 -4.64 -7.10 -1.53
CA GLU A 109 -6.05 -6.88 -1.29
C GLU A 109 -6.73 -6.28 -2.53
N GLU A 110 -6.12 -5.26 -3.14
CA GLU A 110 -6.61 -4.64 -4.37
C GLU A 110 -6.71 -5.65 -5.51
N ARG A 111 -5.68 -6.49 -5.68
CA ARG A 111 -5.70 -7.59 -6.65
C ARG A 111 -6.86 -8.54 -6.40
N TYR A 112 -7.06 -9.04 -5.18
CA TYR A 112 -8.15 -9.97 -4.88
C TYR A 112 -9.53 -9.34 -5.10
N ARG A 113 -9.69 -8.05 -4.76
CA ARG A 113 -10.95 -7.31 -5.03
C ARG A 113 -11.22 -7.15 -6.52
N LEU A 114 -10.18 -7.01 -7.34
CA LEU A 114 -10.32 -6.95 -8.80
C LEU A 114 -10.67 -8.33 -9.38
N GLU A 115 -10.03 -9.39 -8.88
CA GLU A 115 -10.32 -10.78 -9.25
C GLU A 115 -11.78 -11.16 -8.91
N GLU A 116 -12.29 -10.81 -7.72
CA GLU A 116 -13.71 -11.04 -7.35
C GLU A 116 -14.69 -10.34 -8.29
N LYS A 117 -14.31 -9.19 -8.85
CA LYS A 117 -15.11 -8.44 -9.82
C LYS A 117 -14.98 -9.00 -11.25
N GLY A 118 -14.22 -10.08 -11.44
CA GLY A 118 -13.99 -10.71 -12.73
C GLY A 118 -12.94 -10.00 -13.59
N ALA A 119 -12.15 -9.08 -13.03
CA ALA A 119 -11.02 -8.50 -13.74
C ALA A 119 -9.84 -9.48 -13.69
N SER A 120 -9.49 -10.05 -14.84
CA SER A 120 -8.27 -10.85 -14.98
C SER A 120 -7.06 -9.90 -14.99
N ILE A 121 -6.35 -9.81 -13.86
CA ILE A 121 -5.02 -9.20 -13.87
C ILE A 121 -4.08 -10.26 -14.44
N GLU A 122 -3.88 -10.23 -15.77
CA GLU A 122 -2.85 -11.07 -16.38
C GLU A 122 -1.50 -10.70 -15.75
N SER A 123 -0.97 -11.64 -14.95
CA SER A 123 0.42 -11.61 -14.55
C SER A 123 1.24 -11.97 -15.77
N THR A 124 1.50 -11.00 -16.65
CA THR A 124 2.54 -11.17 -17.65
C THR A 124 3.87 -11.20 -16.92
N ASN A 125 4.25 -12.39 -16.46
CA ASN A 125 5.64 -12.75 -16.19
C ASN A 125 6.37 -12.64 -17.54
N ALA A 126 6.77 -11.43 -17.90
CA ALA A 126 7.69 -11.22 -19.00
C ALA A 126 9.07 -11.74 -18.56
N ALA A 127 9.39 -12.90 -19.13
CA ALA A 127 10.70 -13.53 -19.39
C ALA A 127 11.92 -13.07 -18.57
#